data_AF-G0U1C8-F1
#
_entry.id   AF-G0U1C8-F1
#
_cell.length_a   1.000
_cell.length_b   1.000
_cell.length_c   1.000
_cell.angle_alpha   90.00
_cell.angle_beta   90.00
_cell.angle_gamma   90.00
#
_symmetry.space_group_name_H-M   'P 1'
#
loop_
_entity.id
_entity.type
_entity.pdbx_description
1 polymer ?
#
loop_
_entity_poly.entity_id
_entity_poly.type
_entity_poly.pdbx_seq_one_letter_code
_entity_poly.pdbx_strand_id
1 'polypeptide(L)'
;MRLDEEEATHDDDVRASVALMEGDSELMTLFFQHISVCPPHGPFEHYSALTFTQRVARWLQQGGAAGRNDELQRAVTPTAVLQLIGKYYNTEHLKSWPLLYVPSQICVKDVEALMEKFGDRDNTEKND
;
A
#
# COMPACT_ATOMS: atom_id res chain seq x y z
N MET A 1 -30.30 -14.96 7.56
CA MET A 1 -30.73 -15.27 6.19
C MET A 1 -30.48 -14.14 5.19
N ARG A 2 -30.69 -12.85 5.51
CA ARG A 2 -30.30 -11.75 4.59
C ARG A 2 -28.85 -11.27 4.74
N LEU A 3 -28.25 -11.47 5.91
CA LEU A 3 -26.84 -11.09 6.20
C LEU A 3 -25.84 -12.04 5.53
N ASP A 4 -26.20 -13.32 5.42
CA ASP A 4 -25.32 -14.37 4.89
C ASP A 4 -25.11 -14.24 3.36
N GLU A 5 -26.06 -13.63 2.65
CA GLU A 5 -25.99 -13.42 1.20
C GLU A 5 -25.16 -12.17 0.83
N GLU A 6 -25.25 -11.08 1.60
CA GLU A 6 -24.43 -9.87 1.38
C GLU A 6 -22.94 -10.11 1.68
N GLU A 7 -22.63 -10.90 2.72
CA GLU A 7 -21.25 -11.23 3.08
C GLU A 7 -20.58 -12.12 2.01
N ALA A 8 -21.33 -13.05 1.42
CA ALA A 8 -20.85 -13.89 0.32
C ALA A 8 -20.55 -13.08 -0.95
N THR A 9 -21.41 -12.11 -1.29
CA THR A 9 -21.17 -11.23 -2.45
C THR A 9 -19.94 -10.34 -2.25
N HIS A 10 -19.67 -9.89 -1.03
CA HIS A 10 -18.49 -9.08 -0.73
C HIS A 10 -17.20 -9.87 -0.86
N ASP A 11 -17.15 -11.12 -0.40
CA ASP A 11 -15.94 -11.95 -0.50
C ASP A 11 -15.62 -12.34 -1.96
N ASP A 12 -16.65 -12.60 -2.77
CA ASP A 12 -16.46 -12.87 -4.21
C ASP A 12 -15.92 -11.64 -4.96
N ASP A 13 -16.39 -10.43 -4.64
CA ASP A 13 -15.89 -9.17 -5.21
C ASP A 13 -14.42 -8.90 -4.83
N VAL A 14 -14.06 -9.16 -3.56
CA VAL A 14 -12.68 -9.02 -3.10
C VAL A 14 -11.79 -10.05 -3.79
N ARG A 15 -12.25 -11.28 -3.95
CA ARG A 15 -11.49 -12.34 -4.64
C ARG A 15 -11.28 -12.03 -6.12
N ALA A 16 -12.28 -11.48 -6.80
CA ALA A 16 -12.15 -10.99 -8.17
C ALA A 16 -11.12 -9.86 -8.27
N SER A 17 -11.13 -8.94 -7.30
CA SER A 17 -10.14 -7.85 -7.21
C SER A 17 -8.71 -8.38 -7.02
N VAL A 18 -8.53 -9.38 -6.15
CA VAL A 18 -7.23 -10.04 -5.95
C VAL A 18 -6.75 -10.72 -7.23
N ALA A 19 -7.62 -11.46 -7.93
CA ALA A 19 -7.26 -12.10 -9.19
C ALA A 19 -6.85 -11.08 -10.27
N LEU A 20 -7.52 -9.92 -10.30
CA LEU A 20 -7.17 -8.83 -11.21
C LEU A 20 -5.81 -8.21 -10.88
N MET A 21 -5.51 -8.03 -9.59
CA MET A 21 -4.20 -7.56 -9.14
C MET A 21 -3.09 -8.56 -9.50
N GLU A 22 -3.33 -9.86 -9.31
CA GLU A 22 -2.39 -10.93 -9.66
C GLU A 22 -2.10 -11.02 -11.16
N GLY A 23 -3.09 -10.65 -11.98
CA GLY A 23 -2.95 -10.58 -13.44
C GLY A 23 -2.07 -9.42 -13.93
N ASP A 24 -1.65 -8.50 -13.05
CA ASP A 24 -0.78 -7.38 -13.40
C ASP A 24 0.63 -7.57 -12.78
N SER A 25 1.60 -7.89 -13.64
CA SER A 25 2.98 -8.15 -13.20
C SER A 25 3.70 -6.93 -12.64
N GLU A 26 3.37 -5.72 -13.12
CA GLU A 26 4.00 -4.49 -12.62
C GLU A 26 3.47 -4.14 -11.24
N LEU A 27 2.15 -4.26 -11.05
CA LEU A 27 1.52 -4.11 -9.74
C LEU A 27 2.06 -5.14 -8.74
N MET A 28 2.18 -6.41 -9.14
CA MET A 28 2.72 -7.46 -8.25
C MET A 28 4.19 -7.20 -7.90
N THR A 29 4.98 -6.68 -8.84
CA THR A 29 6.36 -6.24 -8.55
C THR A 29 6.37 -5.11 -7.53
N LEU A 30 5.50 -4.11 -7.70
CA LEU A 30 5.34 -3.00 -6.77
C LEU A 30 4.89 -3.48 -5.38
N PHE A 31 4.00 -4.49 -5.33
CA PHE A 31 3.55 -5.14 -4.11
C PHE A 31 4.69 -5.80 -3.35
N PHE A 32 5.49 -6.65 -4.01
CA PHE A 32 6.62 -7.32 -3.36
C PHE A 32 7.68 -6.32 -2.86
N GLN A 33 7.95 -5.26 -3.63
CA GLN A 33 8.81 -4.17 -3.17
C GLN A 33 8.21 -3.46 -1.96
N HIS A 34 6.89 -3.23 -1.94
CA HIS A 34 6.23 -2.58 -0.82
C HIS A 34 6.34 -3.38 0.47
N ILE A 35 5.99 -4.67 0.45
CA ILE A 35 6.06 -5.51 1.65
C ILE A 35 7.50 -5.73 2.15
N SER A 36 8.51 -5.62 1.28
CA SER A 36 9.92 -5.68 1.72
C SER A 36 10.37 -4.46 2.53
N VAL A 37 9.77 -3.29 2.29
CA VAL A 37 10.11 -2.01 2.96
C VAL A 37 9.12 -1.69 4.08
N CYS A 38 7.88 -2.16 3.96
CA CYS A 38 6.79 -2.00 4.92
C CYS A 38 6.23 -3.38 5.28
N PRO A 39 7.01 -4.23 5.99
CA PRO A 39 6.62 -5.61 6.29
C PRO A 39 5.34 -5.62 7.12
N PRO A 40 4.29 -6.31 6.63
CA PRO A 40 3.03 -6.41 7.36
C PRO A 40 3.22 -7.39 8.53
N HIS A 41 3.56 -6.88 9.72
CA HIS A 41 3.70 -7.71 10.91
C HIS A 41 2.74 -7.28 12.02
N GLY A 42 2.04 -8.24 12.61
CA GLY A 42 1.08 -8.02 13.69
C GLY A 42 0.06 -6.91 13.36
N PRO A 43 -0.07 -5.86 14.19
CA PRO A 43 -1.08 -4.82 14.00
C PRO A 43 -0.79 -3.88 12.82
N PHE A 44 0.40 -3.91 12.22
CA PHE A 44 0.75 -3.04 11.10
C PHE A 44 0.31 -3.56 9.74
N GLU A 45 -0.23 -4.78 9.66
CA GLU A 45 -0.75 -5.34 8.41
C GLU A 45 -1.78 -4.41 7.73
N HIS A 46 -2.67 -3.81 8.53
CA HIS A 46 -3.64 -2.83 8.05
C HIS A 46 -2.98 -1.52 7.57
N TYR A 47 -1.90 -1.09 8.23
CA TYR A 47 -1.15 0.09 7.80
C TYR A 47 -0.39 -0.16 6.51
N SER A 48 0.23 -1.35 6.37
CA SER A 48 0.86 -1.77 5.12
C SER A 48 -0.15 -1.82 3.98
N ALA A 49 -1.38 -2.30 4.22
CA ALA A 49 -2.44 -2.31 3.23
C ALA A 49 -2.84 -0.88 2.79
N LEU A 50 -3.10 0.02 3.75
CA LEU A 50 -3.46 1.41 3.46
C LEU A 50 -2.38 2.16 2.68
N THR A 51 -1.12 2.03 3.11
CA THR A 51 0.02 2.68 2.46
C THR A 51 0.29 2.12 1.07
N PHE A 52 0.06 0.82 0.86
CA PHE A 52 0.15 0.22 -0.47
C PHE A 52 -0.94 0.75 -1.39
N THR A 53 -2.20 0.80 -0.95
CA THR A 53 -3.31 1.37 -1.74
C THR A 53 -2.99 2.81 -2.19
N GLN A 54 -2.47 3.65 -1.29
CA GLN A 54 -2.05 5.01 -1.64
C GLN A 54 -0.87 5.04 -2.61
N ARG A 55 0.11 4.14 -2.45
CA ARG A 55 1.26 4.02 -3.35
C ARG A 55 0.82 3.63 -4.75
N VAL A 56 -0.12 2.70 -4.88
CA VAL A 56 -0.70 2.29 -6.17
C VAL A 56 -1.45 3.45 -6.82
N ALA A 57 -2.27 4.19 -6.06
CA ALA A 57 -2.98 5.36 -6.59
C ALA A 57 -2.01 6.39 -7.21
N ARG A 58 -0.88 6.68 -6.55
CA ARG A 58 0.16 7.57 -7.09
C ARG A 58 0.86 6.99 -8.32
N TRP A 59 1.15 5.70 -8.31
CA TRP A 59 1.77 5.00 -9.44
C TRP A 59 0.86 5.04 -10.68
N LEU A 60 -0.44 4.81 -10.53
CA LEU A 60 -1.43 4.92 -11.61
C LEU A 60 -1.50 6.35 -12.18
N GLN A 61 -1.47 7.36 -11.32
CA GLN A 61 -1.43 8.78 -11.74
C GLN A 61 -0.17 9.13 -12.55
N GLN A 62 0.93 8.40 -12.34
CA GLN A 62 2.19 8.59 -13.06
C GLN A 62 2.26 7.78 -14.37
N GLY A 63 1.16 7.16 -14.79
CA GLY A 63 1.10 6.34 -16.02
C GLY A 63 1.55 4.90 -15.80
N GLY A 64 1.54 4.42 -14.57
CA GLY A 64 2.00 3.09 -14.17
C GLY A 64 1.30 1.94 -14.87
N ALA A 65 0.00 2.01 -15.17
CA ALA A 65 -0.69 0.97 -15.93
C ALA A 65 -1.14 1.51 -17.29
N ALA A 66 -0.46 1.08 -18.36
CA ALA A 66 -0.83 1.43 -19.73
C ALA A 66 -2.24 0.88 -20.07
N GLY A 67 -3.27 1.72 -19.93
CA GLY A 67 -4.63 1.45 -20.41
C GLY A 67 -5.59 0.73 -19.46
N ARG A 68 -5.17 0.32 -18.25
CA ARG A 68 -6.03 -0.37 -17.25
C ARG A 68 -6.21 0.39 -15.93
N ASN A 69 -5.88 1.69 -15.93
CA ASN A 69 -5.85 2.51 -14.71
C ASN A 69 -7.17 2.48 -13.92
N ASP A 70 -8.31 2.64 -14.59
CA ASP A 70 -9.60 2.78 -13.90
C ASP A 70 -10.09 1.48 -13.26
N GLU A 71 -9.78 0.33 -13.87
CA GLU A 71 -10.17 -0.98 -13.37
C GLU A 71 -9.30 -1.39 -12.18
N LEU A 72 -7.97 -1.21 -12.30
CA LEU A 72 -7.02 -1.42 -11.21
C LEU A 72 -7.28 -0.48 -10.03
N GLN A 73 -7.62 0.79 -10.31
CA GLN A 73 -7.92 1.76 -9.26
C GLN A 73 -9.14 1.35 -8.42
N ARG A 74 -10.16 0.73 -9.03
CA ARG A 74 -11.33 0.22 -8.29
C ARG A 74 -11.04 -1.08 -7.57
N ALA A 75 -10.23 -1.96 -8.15
CA ALA A 75 -9.90 -3.25 -7.56
C ALA A 75 -8.97 -3.12 -6.34
N VAL A 76 -8.05 -2.15 -6.36
CA VAL A 76 -7.05 -1.98 -5.29
C VAL A 76 -7.67 -1.27 -4.09
N THR A 77 -8.34 -2.06 -3.26
CA THR A 77 -8.91 -1.64 -1.97
C THR A 77 -8.08 -2.18 -0.81
N PRO A 78 -8.11 -1.55 0.39
CA PRO A 78 -7.38 -2.07 1.55
C PRO A 78 -7.75 -3.52 1.88
N THR A 79 -9.03 -3.91 1.72
CA THR A 79 -9.51 -5.27 1.96
C THR A 79 -8.90 -6.28 0.97
N ALA A 80 -8.87 -5.95 -0.32
CA ALA A 80 -8.23 -6.80 -1.33
C ALA A 80 -6.72 -6.93 -1.09
N VAL A 81 -6.07 -5.83 -0.68
CA VAL A 81 -4.64 -5.83 -0.34
C VAL A 81 -4.37 -6.67 0.90
N LEU A 82 -5.24 -6.66 1.92
CA LEU A 82 -5.13 -7.53 3.09
C LEU A 82 -5.21 -9.02 2.70
N GLN A 83 -6.15 -9.39 1.83
CA GLN A 83 -6.21 -10.77 1.32
C GLN A 83 -4.95 -11.14 0.52
N LEU A 84 -4.43 -10.21 -0.28
CA LEU A 84 -3.20 -10.41 -1.04
C LEU A 84 -1.98 -10.58 -0.12
N ILE A 85 -1.88 -9.77 0.94
CA ILE A 85 -0.87 -9.89 1.99
C ILE A 85 -0.97 -11.27 2.64
N GLY A 86 -2.16 -11.67 3.10
CA GLY A 86 -2.36 -12.99 3.72
C GLY A 86 -1.98 -14.16 2.80
N LYS A 87 -2.20 -14.02 1.49
CA LYS A 87 -1.86 -15.04 0.49
C LYS A 87 -0.36 -15.18 0.25
N TYR A 88 0.38 -14.06 0.14
CA TYR A 88 1.78 -14.06 -0.27
C TYR A 88 2.80 -13.83 0.85
N TYR A 89 2.35 -13.31 1.99
CA TYR A 89 3.18 -13.00 3.13
C TYR A 89 2.46 -13.49 4.39
N ASN A 90 2.66 -14.76 4.72
CA ASN A 90 2.02 -15.37 5.88
C ASN A 90 2.44 -14.64 7.17
N THR A 91 1.55 -13.81 7.74
CA THR A 91 1.83 -13.05 8.96
C THR A 91 1.53 -13.82 10.25
N GLU A 92 0.94 -15.02 10.16
CA GLU A 92 0.51 -15.82 11.33
C GLU A 92 1.65 -16.08 12.31
N HIS A 93 2.84 -16.40 11.77
CA HIS A 93 4.04 -16.67 12.57
C HIS A 93 4.63 -15.41 13.23
N LEU A 94 4.20 -14.22 12.81
CA LEU A 94 4.63 -12.91 13.34
C LEU A 94 3.58 -12.27 14.25
N LYS A 95 2.39 -12.88 14.42
CA LYS A 95 1.33 -12.34 15.31
C LYS A 95 1.76 -12.22 16.76
N SER A 96 2.65 -13.13 17.21
CA SER A 96 3.20 -13.13 18.56
C SER A 96 4.50 -12.33 18.68
N TRP A 97 5.02 -11.77 17.58
CA TRP A 97 6.22 -10.96 17.66
C TRP A 97 5.89 -9.65 18.38
N PRO A 98 6.65 -9.30 19.44
CA PRO A 98 6.47 -8.03 20.11
C PRO A 98 6.70 -6.91 19.09
N LEU A 99 5.92 -5.84 19.24
CA LEU A 99 6.12 -4.58 18.53
C LEU A 99 7.54 -4.08 18.81
N LEU A 100 8.51 -4.48 17.98
CA LEU A 100 9.82 -3.86 17.93
C LEU A 100 9.62 -2.52 17.21
N TYR A 101 9.03 -1.57 17.91
CA TYR A 101 9.17 -0.17 17.56
C TYR A 101 10.65 0.15 17.74
N VAL A 102 11.40 0.14 16.64
CA VAL A 102 12.71 0.79 16.61
C VAL A 102 12.39 2.28 16.58
N PRO A 103 12.68 3.05 17.64
CA PRO A 103 12.52 4.49 17.58
C PRO A 103 13.44 4.98 16.48
N SER A 104 12.88 5.45 15.37
CA SER A 104 13.65 6.30 14.46
C SER A 104 13.95 7.55 15.26
N GLN A 105 15.17 7.69 15.75
CA GLN A 105 15.59 8.85 16.50
C GLN A 105 15.72 10.01 15.51
N ILE A 106 14.60 10.69 15.23
CA ILE A 106 14.58 11.86 14.35
C ILE A 106 15.33 12.96 15.08
N CYS A 107 16.50 13.31 14.56
CA CYS A 107 17.34 14.36 15.08
C CYS A 107 16.99 15.68 14.39
N VAL A 108 17.31 16.80 15.05
CA VAL A 108 17.12 18.15 14.48
C VAL A 108 17.76 18.27 13.08
N LYS A 109 18.90 17.61 12.88
CA LYS A 109 19.60 17.53 11.59
C LYS A 109 18.78 16.90 10.46
N ASP A 110 17.97 15.88 10.77
CA ASP A 110 17.12 15.23 9.78
C ASP A 110 15.98 16.16 9.33
N VAL A 111 15.47 16.96 10.27
CA VAL A 111 14.44 17.97 10.01
C VAL A 111 15.04 19.13 9.20
N GLU A 112 16.22 19.62 9.57
CA GLU A 112 16.94 20.66 8.83
C GLU A 112 17.23 20.23 7.38
N ALA A 113 17.73 19.00 7.17
CA ALA A 113 17.97 18.44 5.84
C ALA A 113 16.68 18.31 5.01
N LEU A 114 15.55 17.99 5.67
CA LEU A 114 14.24 17.98 5.02
C LEU A 114 13.79 19.39 4.66
N MET A 115 13.96 20.36 5.55
CA MET A 115 13.62 21.76 5.32
C MET A 115 14.45 22.40 4.21
N GLU A 116 15.73 22.06 4.07
CA GLU A 116 16.54 22.51 2.93
C GLU A 116 16.05 21.90 1.61
N LYS A 117 15.75 20.60 1.59
CA LYS A 117 15.31 19.88 0.39
C LYS A 117 13.92 20.26 -0.12
N PHE A 118 13.07 20.81 0.75
CA PHE A 118 11.70 21.22 0.41
C PHE A 118 11.48 22.73 0.48
N GLY A 119 12.24 23.47 1.28
CA GLY A 119 12.20 24.93 1.37
C GLY A 119 12.75 25.63 0.14
N ASP A 120 13.59 24.96 -0.65
CA ASP A 120 14.11 25.52 -1.90
C ASP A 120 13.13 25.43 -3.09
N ARG A 121 12.06 24.63 -2.96
CA ARG A 121 11.01 24.51 -3.99
C ARG A 121 10.03 25.69 -4.01
N ASP A 122 9.88 26.41 -2.90
CA ASP A 122 9.02 27.60 -2.84
C ASP A 122 9.69 28.87 -3.40
N ASN A 123 11.02 28.86 -3.59
CA ASN A 123 11.77 30.01 -4.10
C ASN A 123 12.00 29.98 -5.62
N THR A 124 11.73 28.86 -6.29
CA THR A 124 11.95 28.72 -7.74
C THR A 124 10.74 29.10 -8.59
N GLU A 125 9.55 29.26 -8.03
CA GLU A 125 8.34 29.69 -8.78
C GLU A 125 8.11 31.22 -8.81
N LYS A 126 9.04 32.03 -8.29
CA LYS A 126 8.89 33.49 -8.21
C LYS A 126 9.80 34.33 -9.11
N ASN A 127 10.61 33.70 -9.97
CA ASN A 127 11.56 34.41 -10.85
C ASN A 127 11.45 33.96 -12.32
N ASP A 128 10.23 33.90 -12.87
CA ASP A 128 9.99 33.98 -14.32
C ASP A 128 8.89 35.01 -14.62
#